data_AF-A0A7V4MDL6-F1
#
_entry.id   AF-A0A7V4MDL6-F1
#
_cell.length_a   1.000
_cell.length_b   1.000
_cell.length_c   1.000
_cell.angle_alpha   90.00
_cell.angle_beta   90.00
_cell.angle_gamma   90.00
#
_symmetry.space_group_name_H-M   'P 1'
#
loop_
_entity.id
_entity.type
_entity.pdbx_description
1 polymer ?
#
loop_
_entity_poly.entity_id
_entity_poly.type
_entity_poly.pdbx_seq_one_letter_code
_entity_poly.pdbx_strand_id
1 'polypeptide(L)'
;MIVLQDSIPSTIPGRKGAEKFFTEKEENIIRIKVVKHILIPGFIASLLLLSCNRDIMFADNRKMTANKWPLDVTPSFIVNSEDTAGLYDISFYIRTGNEYPFRNIWLFVTATSPSGRMLTDTLEYMLADIKGKRYGDGFGNIRDLSLAYRKGIFFPETGSYTFTIRHGMRTEVLPGVYDFGIIVRKTGLSKN
;
A
#
# COMPACT_ATOMS: atom_id res chain seq x y z
N MET A 1 -57.92 -71.49 -37.60
CA MET A 1 -56.51 -71.14 -37.31
C MET A 1 -56.17 -69.99 -38.25
N ILE A 2 -56.64 -68.78 -37.93
CA ILE A 2 -55.90 -67.67 -37.28
C ILE A 2 -54.59 -67.35 -38.01
N VAL A 3 -54.53 -66.15 -38.61
CA VAL A 3 -53.46 -65.11 -38.59
C VAL A 3 -53.94 -64.04 -39.61
N LEU A 4 -54.56 -62.93 -39.18
CA LEU A 4 -53.95 -61.63 -38.84
C LEU A 4 -53.04 -61.06 -39.94
N GLN A 5 -53.49 -60.00 -40.61
CA GLN A 5 -52.59 -58.97 -41.12
C GLN A 5 -53.15 -57.61 -40.71
N ASP A 6 -52.51 -57.06 -39.70
CA ASP A 6 -52.83 -55.78 -39.10
C ASP A 6 -52.63 -54.63 -40.09
N SER A 7 -53.60 -53.72 -40.10
CA SER A 7 -53.51 -52.40 -40.71
C SER A 7 -52.60 -51.50 -39.87
N ILE A 8 -51.59 -50.95 -40.53
CA ILE A 8 -50.68 -49.91 -40.00
C ILE A 8 -51.49 -48.64 -39.69
N PRO A 9 -51.27 -47.97 -38.55
CA PRO A 9 -51.42 -46.52 -38.47
C PRO A 9 -50.05 -45.85 -38.42
N SER A 10 -49.79 -45.07 -39.47
CA SER A 10 -48.69 -44.14 -39.60
C SER A 10 -48.97 -42.86 -38.81
N THR A 11 -48.20 -42.59 -37.76
CA THR A 11 -48.15 -41.25 -37.18
C THR A 11 -46.71 -40.86 -36.87
N ILE A 12 -46.14 -40.10 -37.80
CA ILE A 12 -44.91 -39.33 -37.64
C ILE A 12 -45.20 -38.17 -36.66
N PRO A 13 -44.37 -37.90 -35.65
CA PRO A 13 -44.62 -36.80 -34.72
C PRO A 13 -44.65 -35.45 -35.46
N GLY A 14 -45.71 -34.68 -35.21
CA GLY A 14 -46.05 -33.47 -35.96
C GLY A 14 -45.03 -32.34 -35.82
N ARG A 15 -44.82 -31.65 -36.97
CA ARG A 15 -43.97 -30.47 -37.23
C ARG A 15 -43.98 -29.37 -36.16
N LYS A 16 -45.07 -29.23 -35.39
CA LYS A 16 -45.23 -28.21 -34.33
C LYS A 16 -44.31 -28.40 -33.13
N GLY A 17 -43.88 -29.64 -32.84
CA GLY A 17 -42.94 -29.90 -31.74
C GLY A 17 -41.55 -29.33 -32.06
N ALA A 18 -41.00 -29.68 -33.23
CA ALA A 18 -39.65 -29.29 -33.63
C ALA A 18 -39.45 -27.77 -33.68
N GLU A 19 -40.39 -27.01 -34.25
CA GLU A 19 -40.29 -25.53 -34.26
C GLU A 19 -40.22 -24.93 -32.85
N LYS A 20 -41.03 -25.44 -31.91
CA LYS A 20 -41.03 -24.99 -30.51
C LYS A 20 -39.71 -25.32 -29.79
N PHE A 21 -39.16 -26.51 -30.04
CA PHE A 21 -37.87 -26.94 -29.49
C PHE A 21 -36.69 -26.13 -30.06
N PHE A 22 -36.73 -25.76 -31.34
CA PHE A 22 -35.70 -24.92 -31.95
C PHE A 22 -35.78 -23.47 -31.43
N THR A 23 -36.97 -22.88 -31.32
CA THR A 23 -37.13 -21.51 -30.77
C THR A 23 -36.73 -21.43 -29.29
N GLU A 24 -37.10 -22.42 -28.48
CA GLU A 24 -36.73 -22.47 -27.05
C GLU A 24 -35.22 -22.66 -26.86
N LYS A 25 -34.57 -23.45 -27.73
CA LYS A 25 -33.12 -23.65 -27.72
C LYS A 25 -32.38 -22.38 -28.13
N GLU A 26 -32.83 -21.66 -29.15
CA GLU A 26 -32.19 -20.40 -29.57
C GLU A 26 -32.34 -19.29 -28.53
N GLU A 27 -33.51 -19.14 -27.91
CA GLU A 27 -33.71 -18.20 -26.78
C GLU A 27 -32.80 -18.51 -25.60
N ASN A 28 -32.64 -19.80 -25.23
CA ASN A 28 -31.75 -20.22 -24.16
C ASN A 28 -30.26 -19.99 -24.50
N ILE A 29 -29.83 -20.23 -25.74
CA ILE A 29 -28.46 -19.98 -26.20
C ILE A 29 -28.14 -18.46 -26.15
N ILE A 30 -29.08 -17.61 -26.55
CA ILE A 30 -28.93 -16.15 -26.48
C ILE A 30 -28.83 -15.69 -25.02
N ARG A 31 -29.71 -16.17 -24.15
CA ARG A 31 -29.66 -15.87 -22.70
C ARG A 31 -28.32 -16.30 -22.09
N ILE A 32 -27.82 -17.49 -22.40
CA ILE A 32 -26.53 -17.99 -21.91
C ILE A 32 -25.36 -17.13 -22.42
N LYS A 33 -25.34 -16.72 -23.70
CA LYS A 33 -24.30 -15.85 -24.25
C LYS A 33 -24.30 -14.46 -23.61
N VAL A 34 -25.48 -13.86 -23.40
CA VAL A 34 -25.63 -12.53 -22.78
C VAL A 34 -25.21 -12.57 -21.30
N VAL A 35 -25.65 -13.58 -20.55
CA VAL A 35 -25.25 -13.78 -19.15
C VAL A 35 -23.74 -13.99 -19.06
N LYS A 36 -23.13 -14.76 -19.98
CA LYS A 36 -21.68 -14.98 -20.02
C LYS A 36 -20.89 -13.70 -20.40
N HIS A 37 -21.40 -12.88 -21.31
CA HIS A 37 -20.78 -11.60 -21.70
C HIS A 37 -20.94 -10.48 -20.66
N ILE A 38 -21.90 -10.57 -19.74
CA ILE A 38 -22.06 -9.65 -18.60
C ILE A 38 -21.27 -10.14 -17.37
N LEU A 39 -21.22 -11.44 -17.11
CA LEU A 39 -20.53 -12.01 -15.93
C LEU A 39 -19.01 -11.89 -16.00
N ILE A 40 -18.39 -12.00 -17.18
CA ILE A 40 -16.93 -11.92 -17.35
C ILE A 40 -16.36 -10.52 -17.04
N PRO A 41 -16.88 -9.39 -17.60
CA PRO A 41 -16.39 -8.06 -17.24
C PRO A 41 -16.75 -7.68 -15.81
N GLY A 42 -17.88 -8.17 -15.27
CA GLY A 42 -18.24 -7.98 -13.85
C GLY A 42 -17.26 -8.67 -12.89
N PHE A 43 -16.79 -9.88 -13.23
CA PHE A 43 -15.79 -10.61 -12.45
C PHE A 43 -14.40 -9.94 -12.50
N ILE A 44 -13.99 -9.44 -13.69
CA ILE A 44 -12.74 -8.67 -13.86
C ILE A 44 -12.81 -7.34 -13.11
N ALA A 45 -13.95 -6.64 -13.13
CA ALA A 45 -14.15 -5.42 -12.34
C ALA A 45 -14.12 -5.66 -10.83
N SER A 46 -14.64 -6.80 -10.36
CA SER A 46 -14.59 -7.21 -8.95
C SER A 46 -13.15 -7.50 -8.47
N LEU A 47 -12.31 -8.09 -9.33
CA LEU A 47 -10.89 -8.35 -9.03
C LEU A 47 -10.07 -7.07 -8.85
N LEU A 48 -10.49 -5.94 -9.43
CA LEU A 48 -9.81 -4.65 -9.28
C LEU A 48 -10.05 -3.99 -7.91
N LEU A 49 -11.02 -4.47 -7.12
CA LEU A 49 -11.34 -3.92 -5.80
C LEU A 49 -10.50 -4.53 -4.65
N LEU A 50 -9.65 -5.54 -4.92
CA LEU A 50 -8.83 -6.19 -3.89
C LEU A 50 -7.48 -5.50 -3.64
N SER A 51 -7.16 -4.41 -4.34
CA SER A 51 -5.89 -3.71 -4.20
C SER A 51 -5.99 -2.49 -3.28
N CYS A 52 -6.26 -2.69 -2.00
CA CYS A 52 -5.84 -1.73 -0.99
C CYS A 52 -5.85 -2.35 0.40
N ASN A 53 -4.69 -2.82 0.89
CA ASN A 53 -4.34 -2.51 2.27
C ASN A 53 -2.83 -2.66 2.49
N ARG A 54 -2.11 -1.54 2.50
CA ARG A 54 -0.84 -1.46 3.23
C ARG A 54 -1.23 -0.95 4.60
N ASP A 55 -1.18 -1.81 5.60
CA ASP A 55 -1.68 -1.55 6.95
C ASP A 55 -0.78 -0.52 7.65
N ILE A 56 -1.05 0.77 7.38
CA ILE A 56 -0.39 1.90 8.03
C ILE A 56 -1.01 2.01 9.42
N MET A 57 -0.23 1.64 10.43
CA MET A 57 -0.64 1.72 11.83
C MET A 57 -0.57 3.18 12.31
N PHE A 58 0.49 3.90 11.92
CA PHE A 58 0.72 5.27 12.34
C PHE A 58 1.45 6.06 11.26
N ALA A 59 1.05 7.31 11.06
CA ALA A 59 1.75 8.26 10.20
C ALA A 59 1.60 9.66 10.78
N ASP A 60 2.72 10.36 10.92
CA ASP A 60 2.73 11.75 11.38
C ASP A 60 3.88 12.51 10.72
N ASN A 61 3.71 13.82 10.55
CA ASN A 61 4.69 14.68 9.92
C ASN A 61 4.75 16.07 10.57
N ARG A 62 5.97 16.58 10.69
CA ARG A 62 6.28 17.91 11.19
C ARG A 62 6.70 18.79 10.01
N LYS A 63 5.93 19.85 9.78
CA LYS A 63 6.31 20.91 8.84
C LYS A 63 7.39 21.80 9.45
N MET A 64 8.39 22.15 8.66
CA MET A 64 9.49 23.02 9.04
C MET A 64 9.15 24.49 8.74
N THR A 65 9.41 25.36 9.70
CA THR A 65 9.19 26.80 9.55
C THR A 65 10.14 27.39 8.51
N ALA A 66 9.60 28.13 7.54
CA ALA A 66 10.37 28.75 6.46
C ALA A 66 11.27 27.77 5.68
N ASN A 67 10.88 26.50 5.59
CA ASN A 67 11.61 25.42 4.92
C ASN A 67 13.05 25.25 5.43
N LYS A 68 13.24 25.50 6.72
CA LYS A 68 14.52 25.40 7.42
C LYS A 68 14.35 24.50 8.62
N TRP A 69 15.30 23.61 8.82
CA TRP A 69 15.38 22.76 10.00
C TRP A 69 16.57 23.19 10.86
N PRO A 70 16.34 23.98 11.93
CA PRO A 70 17.36 24.30 12.92
C PRO A 70 17.82 23.07 13.72
N LEU A 71 19.07 23.06 14.16
CA LEU A 71 19.70 21.94 14.89
C LEU A 71 19.06 21.69 16.27
N ASP A 72 18.53 22.73 16.90
CA ASP A 72 17.82 22.71 18.18
C ASP A 72 16.35 22.28 18.05
N VAL A 73 15.79 22.30 16.83
CA VAL A 73 14.44 21.80 16.56
C VAL A 73 14.51 20.29 16.34
N THR A 74 13.97 19.53 17.30
CA THR A 74 13.93 18.06 17.22
C THR A 74 12.49 17.57 17.07
N PRO A 75 12.02 17.23 15.85
CA PRO A 75 10.73 16.58 15.65
C PRO A 75 10.58 15.34 16.56
N SER A 76 9.45 15.27 17.25
CA SER A 76 9.13 14.17 18.16
C SER A 76 7.79 13.58 17.77
N PHE A 77 7.73 12.26 17.65
CA PHE A 77 6.56 11.51 17.22
C PHE A 77 6.20 10.46 18.27
N ILE A 78 4.93 10.39 18.66
CA ILE A 78 4.43 9.47 19.68
C ILE A 78 3.65 8.35 19.01
N VAL A 79 4.16 7.14 19.09
CA VAL A 79 3.54 5.92 18.56
C VAL A 79 2.98 5.11 19.73
N ASN A 80 1.66 4.93 19.78
CA ASN A 80 1.02 4.12 20.80
C ASN A 80 0.92 2.67 20.33
N SER A 81 1.59 1.75 21.03
CA SER A 81 1.49 0.32 20.74
C SER A 81 0.53 -0.38 21.70
N GLU A 82 -0.45 -1.10 21.17
CA GLU A 82 -1.38 -1.95 21.93
C GLU A 82 -1.05 -3.46 21.77
N ASP A 83 -0.22 -3.81 20.78
CA ASP A 83 0.14 -5.19 20.42
C ASP A 83 1.67 -5.36 20.55
N THR A 84 2.08 -6.35 21.35
CA THR A 84 3.50 -6.67 21.60
C THR A 84 4.00 -7.86 20.78
N ALA A 85 3.11 -8.59 20.11
CA ALA A 85 3.44 -9.73 19.26
C ALA A 85 3.52 -9.36 17.78
N GLY A 86 2.91 -8.24 17.39
CA GLY A 86 2.96 -7.72 16.02
C GLY A 86 4.39 -7.36 15.56
N LEU A 87 4.65 -7.60 14.27
CA LEU A 87 5.85 -7.10 13.60
C LEU A 87 5.53 -5.80 12.88
N TYR A 88 6.48 -4.86 12.92
CA TYR A 88 6.32 -3.52 12.40
C TYR A 88 7.55 -3.06 11.61
N ASP A 89 7.29 -2.29 10.56
CA ASP A 89 8.28 -1.56 9.79
C ASP A 89 8.16 -0.07 10.09
N ILE A 90 9.28 0.55 10.50
CA ILE A 90 9.39 1.98 10.74
C ILE A 90 10.20 2.61 9.60
N SER A 91 9.63 3.63 8.97
CA SER A 91 10.31 4.47 7.99
C SER A 91 10.15 5.94 8.35
N PHE A 92 11.18 6.73 8.12
CA PHE A 92 11.04 8.19 8.10
C PHE A 92 10.68 8.65 6.69
N TYR A 93 10.19 9.88 6.62
CA TYR A 93 9.91 10.56 5.38
C TYR A 93 10.49 11.96 5.43
N ILE A 94 11.14 12.38 4.35
CA ILE A 94 11.66 13.73 4.23
C ILE A 94 11.22 14.34 2.91
N ARG A 95 10.73 15.58 2.98
CA ARG A 95 10.45 16.43 1.82
C ARG A 95 11.50 17.52 1.72
N THR A 96 12.18 17.58 0.58
CA THR A 96 13.26 18.54 0.33
C THR A 96 13.06 19.30 -0.98
N GLY A 97 13.50 20.56 -1.01
CA GLY A 97 13.52 21.41 -2.22
C GLY A 97 14.93 21.66 -2.74
N ASN A 98 15.07 22.39 -3.85
CA ASN A 98 16.36 22.71 -4.51
C ASN A 98 17.35 23.46 -3.62
N GLU A 99 16.87 24.09 -2.56
CA GLU A 99 17.66 24.83 -1.58
C GLU A 99 18.45 23.90 -0.65
N TYR A 100 18.12 22.60 -0.63
CA TYR A 100 18.87 21.58 0.12
C TYR A 100 20.22 21.30 -0.57
N PRO A 101 21.36 21.62 0.06
CA PRO A 101 22.64 21.68 -0.65
C PRO A 101 23.46 20.38 -0.56
N PHE A 102 22.98 19.36 0.16
CA PHE A 102 23.75 18.15 0.43
C PHE A 102 23.26 16.95 -0.37
N ARG A 103 24.17 15.99 -0.61
CA ARG A 103 23.83 14.71 -1.25
C ARG A 103 23.21 13.72 -0.27
N ASN A 104 23.51 13.87 1.02
CA ASN A 104 23.15 12.97 2.11
C ASN A 104 22.58 13.75 3.29
N ILE A 105 21.90 13.04 4.18
CA ILE A 105 21.49 13.53 5.49
C ILE A 105 21.93 12.54 6.58
N TRP A 106 22.49 13.09 7.66
CA TRP A 106 22.75 12.36 8.89
C TRP A 106 21.63 12.62 9.88
N LEU A 107 21.15 11.59 10.56
CA LEU A 107 20.11 11.65 11.57
C LEU A 107 20.56 10.93 12.84
N PHE A 108 20.31 11.56 13.97
CA PHE A 108 20.33 10.94 15.29
C PHE A 108 18.89 10.68 15.70
N VAL A 109 18.56 9.40 15.86
CA VAL A 109 17.21 8.95 16.19
C VAL A 109 17.23 8.38 17.59
N THR A 110 16.48 9.00 18.49
CA THR A 110 16.31 8.52 19.85
C THR A 110 14.92 7.93 20.01
N ALA A 111 14.83 6.62 20.24
CA ALA A 111 13.61 5.93 20.57
C ALA A 111 13.53 5.74 22.10
N THR A 112 12.44 6.20 22.71
CA THR A 112 12.17 6.07 24.15
C THR A 112 10.98 5.16 24.36
N SER A 113 11.13 4.09 25.14
CA SER A 113 10.06 3.15 25.48
C SER A 113 9.10 3.73 26.52
N PRO A 114 7.91 3.13 26.71
CA PRO A 114 6.99 3.50 27.79
C PRO A 114 7.64 3.46 29.18
N SER A 115 8.51 2.48 29.44
CA SER A 115 9.33 2.38 30.66
C SER A 115 10.48 3.40 30.78
N GLY A 116 10.68 4.27 29.79
CA GLY A 116 11.75 5.28 29.78
C GLY A 116 13.12 4.78 29.31
N ARG A 117 13.22 3.54 28.79
CA ARG A 117 14.46 3.03 28.19
C ARG A 117 14.71 3.74 26.87
N MET A 118 15.94 4.21 26.67
CA MET A 118 16.32 4.96 25.49
C MET A 118 17.31 4.18 24.63
N LEU A 119 17.09 4.20 23.32
CA LEU A 119 18.01 3.70 22.29
C LEU A 119 18.29 4.84 21.31
N THR A 120 19.56 5.12 21.05
CA THR A 120 19.96 6.14 20.07
C THR A 120 20.71 5.49 18.91
N ASP A 121 20.21 5.70 17.71
CA ASP A 121 20.84 5.28 16.46
C ASP A 121 21.36 6.49 15.67
N THR A 122 22.44 6.27 14.92
CA THR A 122 22.97 7.23 13.94
C THR A 122 22.78 6.66 12.56
N LEU A 123 22.09 7.40 11.69
CA LEU A 123 21.70 6.96 10.35
C LEU A 123 22.21 7.95 9.31
N GLU A 124 22.72 7.42 8.20
CA GLU A 124 23.05 8.21 7.01
C GLU A 124 22.15 7.77 5.86
N TYR A 125 21.54 8.73 5.18
CA TYR A 125 20.75 8.49 3.98
C TYR A 125 21.25 9.31 2.82
N MET A 126 21.36 8.69 1.66
CA MET A 126 21.60 9.39 0.41
C MET A 126 20.28 9.99 -0.09
N LEU A 127 20.28 11.28 -0.38
CA LEU A 127 19.17 12.03 -1.00
C LEU A 127 19.44 12.32 -2.49
N ALA A 128 20.66 12.11 -2.97
CA ALA A 128 21.04 12.23 -4.38
C ALA A 128 22.17 11.25 -4.77
N ASP A 129 22.34 11.02 -6.07
CA ASP A 129 23.46 10.27 -6.63
C ASP A 129 24.75 11.11 -6.72
N ILE A 130 25.84 10.51 -7.19
CA ILE A 130 27.15 11.18 -7.33
C ILE A 130 27.15 12.28 -8.42
N LYS A 131 26.17 12.27 -9.33
CA LYS A 131 26.00 13.26 -10.40
C LYS A 131 25.04 14.38 -9.97
N GLY A 132 24.54 14.35 -8.73
CA GLY A 132 23.60 15.33 -8.19
C GLY A 132 22.13 15.05 -8.55
N LYS A 133 21.82 13.93 -9.19
CA LYS A 133 20.41 13.54 -9.43
C LYS A 133 19.78 13.15 -8.09
N ARG A 134 18.78 13.91 -7.69
CA ARG A 134 18.05 13.70 -6.44
C ARG A 134 17.17 12.46 -6.50
N TYR A 135 17.15 11.72 -5.41
CA TYR A 135 16.24 10.59 -5.19
C TYR A 135 14.88 11.08 -4.68
N GLY A 136 13.89 10.20 -4.77
CA GLY A 136 12.52 10.47 -4.35
C GLY A 136 11.63 10.93 -5.50
N ASP A 137 10.35 10.98 -5.20
CA ASP A 137 9.30 11.38 -6.12
C ASP A 137 8.89 12.83 -5.84
N GLY A 138 8.18 13.49 -6.75
CA GLY A 138 7.65 14.83 -6.48
C GLY A 138 7.54 15.71 -7.72
N PHE A 139 6.85 16.83 -7.55
CA PHE A 139 6.59 17.78 -8.62
C PHE A 139 7.60 18.93 -8.61
N GLY A 140 8.07 19.32 -9.81
CA GLY A 140 9.02 20.43 -9.97
C GLY A 140 10.31 20.21 -9.17
N ASN A 141 10.58 21.14 -8.25
CA ASN A 141 11.80 21.18 -7.44
C ASN A 141 11.70 20.44 -6.11
N ILE A 142 10.54 19.88 -5.78
CA ILE A 142 10.31 19.17 -4.51
C ILE A 142 10.55 17.68 -4.70
N ARG A 143 11.23 17.06 -3.73
CA ARG A 143 11.52 15.63 -3.67
C ARG A 143 11.16 15.05 -2.31
N ASP A 144 10.38 13.99 -2.38
CA ASP A 144 9.80 13.23 -1.29
C ASP A 144 10.49 11.87 -1.24
N LEU A 145 11.14 11.57 -0.12
CA LEU A 145 11.92 10.34 0.03
C LEU A 145 11.55 9.59 1.30
N SER A 146 11.28 8.30 1.15
CA SER A 146 11.09 7.35 2.25
C SER A 146 12.45 6.79 2.68
N LEU A 147 12.76 6.93 3.96
CA LEU A 147 14.02 6.54 4.58
C LEU A 147 13.75 5.34 5.51
N ALA A 148 14.08 4.13 5.07
CA ALA A 148 13.85 2.93 5.88
C ALA A 148 14.71 2.97 7.15
N TYR A 149 14.09 2.80 8.33
CA TYR A 149 14.80 2.83 9.61
C TYR A 149 14.94 1.43 10.22
N ARG A 150 13.82 0.78 10.58
CA ARG A 150 13.80 -0.58 11.13
C ARG A 150 12.70 -1.40 10.47
N LYS A 151 12.95 -2.69 10.24
CA LYS A 151 11.98 -3.61 9.62
C LYS A 151 11.76 -4.82 10.51
N GLY A 152 10.54 -5.33 10.55
CA GLY A 152 10.17 -6.52 11.29
C GLY A 152 10.52 -6.44 12.78
N ILE A 153 10.34 -5.28 13.40
CA ILE A 153 10.56 -5.11 14.85
C ILE A 153 9.25 -5.32 15.62
N PHE A 154 9.36 -5.78 16.86
CA PHE A 154 8.23 -5.82 17.79
C PHE A 154 8.37 -4.68 18.82
N PHE A 155 7.23 -4.19 19.32
CA PHE A 155 7.19 -3.27 20.45
C PHE A 155 7.08 -4.10 21.75
N PRO A 156 8.14 -4.24 22.56
CA PRO A 156 8.16 -5.19 23.70
C PRO A 156 7.18 -4.83 24.84
N GLU A 157 6.80 -3.57 24.93
CA GLU A 157 5.88 -3.02 25.92
C GLU A 157 4.68 -2.38 25.22
N THR A 158 3.52 -2.42 25.86
CA THR A 158 2.37 -1.59 25.46
C THR A 158 2.56 -0.16 25.96
N GLY A 159 1.99 0.80 25.24
CA GLY A 159 2.03 2.23 25.59
C GLY A 159 2.74 3.11 24.56
N SER A 160 3.12 4.31 24.99
CA SER A 160 3.65 5.37 24.11
C SER A 160 5.16 5.26 23.92
N TYR A 161 5.58 4.99 22.68
CA TYR A 161 6.96 5.10 22.25
C TYR A 161 7.19 6.48 21.65
N THR A 162 8.24 7.17 22.09
CA THR A 162 8.60 8.49 21.57
C THR A 162 9.83 8.39 20.69
N PHE A 163 9.71 8.84 19.44
CA PHE A 163 10.82 8.95 18.49
C PHE A 163 11.20 10.41 18.33
N THR A 164 12.37 10.78 18.83
CA THR A 164 12.93 12.12 18.68
C THR A 164 14.06 12.11 17.66
N ILE A 165 13.97 12.99 16.66
CA ILE A 165 14.92 13.04 15.55
C ILE A 165 15.67 14.36 15.59
N ARG A 166 16.99 14.29 15.48
CA ARG A 166 17.87 15.45 15.28
C ARG A 166 18.74 15.22 14.05
N HIS A 167 18.95 16.24 13.22
CA HIS A 167 19.89 16.10 12.12
C HIS A 167 21.35 16.21 12.61
N GLY A 168 22.25 15.41 12.03
CA GLY A 168 23.69 15.40 12.32
C GLY A 168 24.53 16.21 11.33
N MET A 169 23.92 17.15 10.61
CA MET A 169 24.61 18.00 9.64
C MET A 169 25.48 19.05 10.34
N ARG A 170 26.56 19.50 9.68
CA ARG A 170 27.49 20.51 10.20
C ARG A 170 26.94 21.94 10.25
N THR A 171 25.76 22.19 9.68
CA THR A 171 25.10 23.50 9.68
C THR A 171 24.16 23.62 10.86
N GLU A 172 24.11 24.79 11.49
CA GLU A 172 23.15 25.06 12.57
C GLU A 172 21.70 25.13 12.06
N VAL A 173 21.51 25.55 10.82
CA VAL A 173 20.20 25.59 10.16
C VAL A 173 20.32 24.93 8.81
N LEU A 174 19.57 23.84 8.62
CA LEU A 174 19.53 23.04 7.41
C LEU A 174 18.45 23.58 6.46
N PRO A 175 18.80 24.25 5.35
CA PRO A 175 17.82 24.83 4.44
C PRO A 175 17.22 23.77 3.51
N GLY A 176 16.06 24.08 2.93
CA GLY A 176 15.42 23.27 1.89
C GLY A 176 14.78 21.99 2.42
N VAL A 177 14.51 21.90 3.73
CA VAL A 177 13.71 20.83 4.33
C VAL A 177 12.33 21.38 4.64
N TYR A 178 11.30 20.80 4.02
CA TYR A 178 9.92 21.29 4.14
C TYR A 178 9.16 20.51 5.21
N ASP A 179 9.28 19.19 5.18
CA ASP A 179 8.58 18.29 6.09
C ASP A 179 9.51 17.14 6.48
N PHE A 180 9.39 16.70 7.74
CA PHE A 180 9.98 15.45 8.20
C PHE A 180 8.92 14.65 8.95
N GLY A 181 8.80 13.35 8.68
CA GLY A 181 7.76 12.52 9.26
C GLY A 181 8.21 11.10 9.54
N ILE A 182 7.30 10.34 10.15
CA ILE A 182 7.44 8.93 10.48
C ILE A 182 6.23 8.17 9.96
N ILE A 183 6.44 6.95 9.50
CA ILE A 183 5.39 6.00 9.17
C ILE A 183 5.75 4.67 9.81
N VAL A 184 4.80 4.12 10.57
CA VAL A 184 4.85 2.77 11.14
C VAL A 184 3.79 1.93 10.44
N ARG A 185 4.23 0.80 9.88
CA ARG A 185 3.34 -0.15 9.21
C ARG A 185 3.40 -1.48 9.92
N LYS A 186 2.27 -2.18 10.01
CA LYS A 186 2.29 -3.58 10.40
C LYS A 186 2.93 -4.37 9.27
N THR A 187 3.97 -5.14 9.58
CA THR A 187 4.63 -6.01 8.61
C THR A 187 3.66 -7.16 8.31
N GLY A 188 2.88 -7.04 7.23
CA GLY A 188 2.21 -8.20 6.66
C GLY A 188 3.27 -9.20 6.24
N LEU A 189 3.07 -10.50 6.51
CA LEU A 189 4.01 -11.58 6.11
C LEU A 189 4.50 -11.33 4.68
N SER A 190 5.76 -10.92 4.55
CA SER A 190 6.42 -10.78 3.26
C SER A 190 6.40 -12.16 2.62
N LYS A 191 5.53 -12.36 1.62
CA LYS A 191 5.67 -13.51 0.74
C LYS A 191 6.99 -13.31 0.00
N ASN A 192 8.02 -14.03 0.45
CA ASN A 192 9.24 -14.28 -0.31
C ASN A 192 8.89 -14.89 -1.67
#